data_AF-A0A925PE20-F1
#
_entry.id   AF-A0A925PE20-F1
#
_cell.length_a   1.000
_cell.length_b   1.000
_cell.length_c   1.000
_cell.angle_alpha   90.00
_cell.angle_beta   90.00
_cell.angle_gamma   90.00
#
_symmetry.space_group_name_H-M   'P 1'
#
loop_
_entity.id
_entity.type
_entity.pdbx_description
1 polymer ?
#
loop_
_entity_poly.entity_id
_entity_poly.type
_entity_poly.pdbx_seq_one_letter_code
_entity_poly.pdbx_strand_id
1 'polypeptide(L)'
;MRTASEVISSQAYYLRIACLVAVIVLAICITANVPAIPQDLSYHGFSDAKVWWGIENFSNVISNISFIIAGVVGLMRIRYQSWSRMTFMWRFFFCSIAFVGLGSAYYHWQPSNNTLFWDRLPMTLGFASLTACVCAERFGLRVGSLVFGPLVLSGVCSVLYWLITEQAGAGDLRPYILVQYLPMLLVPFIIILFPQKSKGDRYYWILLCSYIIAKGFEMQDNKIFEMTHQIISGHTLKHLIAGVGILMFRPDRIENESLLK
;
A
#
# COMPACT_ATOMS: atom_id res chain seq x y z
N MET A 1 27.12 31.78 -14.45
CA MET A 1 26.54 31.20 -15.68
C MET A 1 26.49 29.69 -15.49
N ARG A 2 25.31 29.06 -15.61
CA ARG A 2 25.22 27.59 -15.56
C ARG A 2 25.84 26.99 -16.82
N THR A 3 26.53 25.87 -16.70
CA THR A 3 27.10 25.17 -17.85
C THR A 3 25.99 24.55 -18.72
N ALA A 4 26.24 24.33 -20.02
CA ALA A 4 25.24 23.72 -20.91
C ALA A 4 24.79 22.33 -20.41
N SER A 5 25.67 21.57 -19.76
CA SER A 5 25.36 20.29 -19.11
C SER A 5 24.46 20.45 -17.88
N GLU A 6 24.67 21.49 -17.05
CA GLU A 6 23.78 21.82 -15.93
C GLU A 6 22.38 22.22 -16.41
N VAL A 7 22.28 22.96 -17.52
CA VAL A 7 21.00 23.35 -18.12
C VAL A 7 20.26 22.12 -18.65
N ILE A 8 20.92 21.26 -19.43
CA ILE A 8 20.33 20.02 -19.96
C ILE A 8 19.89 19.07 -18.83
N SER A 9 20.70 18.94 -17.78
CA SER A 9 20.36 18.16 -16.58
C SER A 9 19.12 18.71 -15.87
N SER A 10 19.02 20.04 -15.73
CA SER A 10 17.85 20.68 -15.10
C SER A 10 16.57 20.51 -15.93
N GLN A 11 16.65 20.62 -17.25
CA GLN A 11 15.49 20.45 -18.14
C GLN A 11 14.98 19.00 -18.11
N ALA A 12 15.88 18.02 -18.11
CA ALA A 12 15.52 16.61 -17.97
C ALA A 12 14.86 16.33 -16.61
N TYR A 13 15.31 16.97 -15.53
CA TYR A 13 14.67 16.87 -14.22
C TYR A 13 13.22 17.40 -14.24
N TYR A 14 12.99 18.61 -14.77
CA TYR A 14 11.64 19.18 -14.85
C TYR A 14 10.72 18.36 -15.75
N LEU A 15 11.24 17.80 -16.85
CA LEU A 15 10.46 16.90 -17.72
C LEU A 15 10.00 15.65 -16.97
N ARG A 16 10.87 15.03 -16.16
CA ARG A 16 10.51 13.87 -15.33
C ARG A 16 9.42 14.20 -14.31
N ILE A 17 9.52 15.37 -13.67
CA ILE A 17 8.47 15.86 -12.76
C ILE A 17 7.16 16.10 -13.51
N ALA A 18 7.21 16.72 -14.70
CA ALA A 18 6.02 16.92 -15.52
C ALA A 18 5.35 15.60 -15.92
N CYS A 19 6.14 14.58 -16.30
CA CYS A 19 5.62 13.24 -16.57
C CYS A 19 4.94 12.62 -15.34
N LEU A 20 5.54 12.75 -14.15
CA LEU A 20 4.97 12.26 -12.90
C LEU A 20 3.61 12.94 -12.61
N VAL A 21 3.55 14.26 -12.74
CA VAL A 21 2.30 15.02 -12.56
C VAL A 21 1.26 14.63 -13.59
N ALA A 22 1.65 14.44 -14.86
CA ALA A 22 0.75 14.02 -15.91
C ALA A 22 0.11 12.64 -15.62
N VAL A 23 0.89 11.68 -15.10
CA VAL A 23 0.36 10.36 -14.68
C VAL A 23 -0.67 10.51 -13.55
N ILE A 24 -0.40 11.36 -12.55
CA ILE A 24 -1.32 11.62 -11.44
C ILE A 24 -2.62 12.25 -11.94
N VAL A 25 -2.52 13.31 -12.74
CA VAL A 25 -3.69 14.02 -13.29
C VAL A 25 -4.49 13.09 -14.19
N LEU A 26 -3.84 12.31 -15.05
CA LEU A 26 -4.50 11.34 -15.92
C LEU A 26 -5.25 10.28 -15.12
N ALA A 27 -4.64 9.71 -14.08
CA ALA A 27 -5.30 8.73 -13.23
C ALA A 27 -6.54 9.32 -12.54
N ILE A 28 -6.44 10.53 -11.99
CA ILE A 28 -7.57 11.23 -11.38
C ILE A 28 -8.68 11.48 -12.41
N CYS A 29 -8.34 12.00 -13.58
CA CYS A 29 -9.30 12.26 -14.65
C CYS A 29 -9.99 10.97 -15.12
N ILE A 30 -9.23 9.90 -15.38
CA ILE A 30 -9.80 8.60 -15.78
C ILE A 30 -10.77 8.13 -14.72
N THR A 31 -10.36 8.07 -13.46
CA THR A 31 -11.23 7.58 -12.39
C THR A 31 -12.46 8.46 -12.17
N ALA A 32 -12.34 9.78 -12.27
CA ALA A 32 -13.48 10.70 -12.14
C ALA A 32 -14.53 10.53 -13.27
N ASN A 33 -14.10 10.06 -14.45
CA ASN A 33 -14.99 9.82 -15.60
C ASN A 33 -15.60 8.42 -15.63
N VAL A 34 -15.18 7.51 -14.75
CA VAL A 34 -15.86 6.21 -14.56
C VAL A 34 -17.11 6.43 -13.69
N PRO A 35 -18.25 5.76 -13.97
CA PRO A 35 -19.42 5.79 -13.09
C PRO A 35 -19.07 5.41 -11.65
N ALA A 36 -19.87 5.88 -10.68
CA ALA A 36 -19.70 5.48 -9.29
C ALA A 36 -19.70 3.95 -9.17
N ILE A 37 -18.75 3.43 -8.39
CA ILE A 37 -18.53 1.98 -8.26
C ILE A 37 -19.02 1.58 -6.87
N PRO A 38 -20.20 0.94 -6.75
CA PRO A 38 -20.67 0.43 -5.48
C PRO A 38 -19.87 -0.81 -5.07
N GLN A 39 -19.93 -1.14 -3.79
CA GLN A 39 -19.36 -2.35 -3.24
C GLN A 39 -20.17 -3.56 -3.69
N ASP A 40 -19.53 -4.43 -4.47
CA ASP A 40 -20.10 -5.73 -4.79
C ASP A 40 -20.21 -6.58 -3.50
N LEU A 41 -21.40 -7.09 -3.21
CA LEU A 41 -21.65 -7.95 -2.05
C LEU A 41 -21.00 -9.33 -2.19
N SER A 42 -20.76 -9.80 -3.42
CA SER A 42 -20.02 -11.04 -3.68
C SER A 42 -18.57 -10.97 -3.18
N TYR A 43 -18.05 -9.75 -2.96
CA TYR A 43 -16.73 -9.50 -2.38
C TYR A 43 -16.56 -10.09 -0.96
N HIS A 44 -17.66 -10.36 -0.26
CA HIS A 44 -17.65 -11.01 1.06
C HIS A 44 -17.66 -12.55 0.99
N GLY A 45 -17.90 -13.12 -0.20
CA GLY A 45 -17.95 -14.57 -0.41
C GLY A 45 -16.58 -15.15 -0.77
N PHE A 46 -15.84 -15.63 0.24
CA PHE A 46 -14.55 -16.30 0.04
C PHE A 46 -14.71 -17.75 -0.42
N SER A 47 -13.73 -18.26 -1.19
CA SER A 47 -13.74 -19.66 -1.62
C SER A 47 -13.58 -20.63 -0.45
N ASP A 48 -12.68 -20.31 0.49
CA ASP A 48 -12.45 -21.08 1.70
C ASP A 48 -13.28 -20.55 2.86
N ALA A 49 -14.49 -21.09 2.98
CA ALA A 49 -15.42 -20.83 4.08
C ALA A 49 -15.34 -21.89 5.20
N LYS A 50 -14.26 -22.69 5.27
CA LYS A 50 -14.12 -23.73 6.29
C LYS A 50 -14.05 -23.12 7.69
N VAL A 51 -14.74 -23.76 8.63
CA VAL A 51 -14.71 -23.42 10.05
C VAL A 51 -13.71 -24.33 10.76
N TRP A 52 -12.73 -23.73 11.43
CA TRP A 52 -11.78 -24.45 12.30
C TRP A 52 -11.71 -23.75 13.65
N TRP A 53 -11.74 -24.54 14.74
CA TRP A 53 -11.75 -24.03 16.11
C TRP A 53 -12.81 -22.94 16.39
N GLY A 54 -13.97 -23.03 15.72
CA GLY A 54 -15.06 -22.06 15.86
C GLY A 54 -14.85 -20.73 15.13
N ILE A 55 -13.81 -20.62 14.29
CA ILE A 55 -13.50 -19.43 13.49
C ILE A 55 -13.91 -19.71 12.04
N GLU A 56 -14.84 -18.92 11.52
CA GLU A 56 -15.22 -18.93 10.10
C GLU A 56 -14.10 -18.39 9.21
N ASN A 57 -14.02 -18.87 7.97
CA ASN A 57 -12.98 -18.51 7.01
C ASN A 57 -11.55 -18.66 7.60
N PHE A 58 -11.32 -19.70 8.40
CA PHE A 58 -10.16 -19.79 9.30
C PHE A 58 -8.81 -19.51 8.61
N SER A 59 -8.58 -20.10 7.43
CA SER A 59 -7.35 -19.91 6.65
C SER A 59 -7.14 -18.44 6.26
N ASN A 60 -8.21 -17.74 5.88
CA ASN A 60 -8.18 -16.32 5.54
C ASN A 60 -7.91 -15.46 6.79
N VAL A 61 -8.48 -15.81 7.94
CA VAL A 61 -8.21 -15.11 9.21
C VAL A 61 -6.75 -15.28 9.64
N ILE A 62 -6.28 -16.53 9.78
CA ILE A 62 -4.96 -16.79 10.36
C ILE A 62 -3.81 -16.34 9.46
N SER A 63 -3.98 -16.39 8.13
CA SER A 63 -2.94 -15.97 7.19
C SER A 63 -2.57 -14.49 7.31
N ASN A 64 -3.45 -13.66 7.89
CA ASN A 64 -3.14 -12.24 8.18
C ASN A 64 -2.07 -12.04 9.25
N ILE A 65 -1.70 -13.09 10.01
CA ILE A 65 -0.55 -13.03 10.92
C ILE A 65 0.74 -12.66 10.19
N SER A 66 0.84 -12.95 8.88
CA SER A 66 1.98 -12.56 8.04
C SER A 66 2.19 -11.04 8.04
N PHE A 67 1.12 -10.25 7.95
CA PHE A 67 1.17 -8.79 8.01
C PHE A 67 1.54 -8.28 9.40
N ILE A 68 0.97 -8.87 10.45
CA ILE A 68 1.29 -8.51 11.84
C ILE A 68 2.79 -8.72 12.10
N ILE A 69 3.31 -9.90 11.75
CA ILE A 69 4.74 -10.23 11.88
C ILE A 69 5.58 -9.25 11.05
N ALA A 70 5.21 -8.99 9.80
CA ALA A 70 5.96 -8.08 8.93
C ALA A 70 6.02 -6.65 9.50
N GLY A 71 4.89 -6.11 9.99
CA GLY A 71 4.81 -4.80 10.62
C GLY A 71 5.65 -4.72 11.91
N VAL A 72 5.51 -5.69 12.81
CA VAL A 72 6.28 -5.74 14.06
C VAL A 72 7.78 -5.87 13.80
N VAL A 73 8.19 -6.78 12.91
CA VAL A 73 9.61 -6.94 12.54
C VAL A 73 10.15 -5.66 11.90
N GLY A 74 9.37 -4.99 11.06
CA GLY A 74 9.72 -3.68 10.49
C GLY A 74 10.00 -2.63 11.56
N LEU A 75 9.09 -2.50 12.54
CA LEU A 75 9.27 -1.61 13.70
C LEU A 75 10.52 -1.98 14.51
N MET A 76 10.76 -3.27 14.75
CA MET A 76 11.93 -3.75 15.49
C MET A 76 13.24 -3.41 14.78
N ARG A 77 13.29 -3.47 13.45
CA ARG A 77 14.48 -3.11 12.65
C ARG A 77 14.88 -1.65 12.80
N ILE A 78 13.91 -0.78 13.09
CA ILE A 78 14.12 0.69 13.17
C ILE A 78 13.92 1.24 14.59
N ARG A 79 13.85 0.38 15.60
CA ARG A 79 13.52 0.75 16.99
C ARG A 79 14.55 1.65 17.66
N TYR A 80 15.83 1.49 17.29
CA TYR A 80 16.94 2.27 17.83
C TYR A 80 17.29 3.50 16.98
N GLN A 81 16.56 3.74 15.89
CA GLN A 81 16.76 4.96 15.10
C GLN A 81 16.23 6.17 15.89
N SER A 82 16.99 7.26 15.83
CA SER A 82 16.60 8.51 16.46
C SER A 82 15.29 9.04 15.85
N TRP A 83 14.59 9.88 16.61
CA TRP A 83 13.39 10.52 16.10
C TRP A 83 13.75 11.50 14.99
N SER A 84 13.15 11.31 13.83
CA SER A 84 13.17 12.23 12.70
C SER A 84 11.83 12.12 11.97
N ARG A 85 11.52 13.08 11.09
CA ARG A 85 10.32 12.97 10.24
C ARG A 85 10.35 11.70 9.37
N MET A 86 11.54 11.31 8.89
CA MET A 86 11.71 10.07 8.11
C MET A 86 11.41 8.83 8.96
N THR A 87 12.01 8.73 10.17
CA THR A 87 11.77 7.62 11.09
C THR A 87 10.30 7.54 11.48
N PHE A 88 9.64 8.68 11.69
CA PHE A 88 8.21 8.74 11.98
C PHE A 88 7.36 8.16 10.84
N MET A 89 7.59 8.58 9.59
CA MET A 89 6.83 8.06 8.44
C MET A 89 7.04 6.55 8.25
N TRP A 90 8.27 6.04 8.43
CA TRP A 90 8.53 4.60 8.38
C TRP A 90 7.86 3.82 9.53
N ARG A 91 7.88 4.36 10.75
CA ARG A 91 7.15 3.76 11.87
C ARG A 91 5.66 3.75 11.59
N PHE A 92 5.11 4.83 11.05
CA PHE A 92 3.70 4.92 10.66
C PHE A 92 3.34 3.87 9.61
N PHE A 93 4.19 3.68 8.58
CA PHE A 93 4.04 2.62 7.59
C PHE A 93 3.97 1.24 8.24
N PHE A 94 4.97 0.85 9.03
CA PHE A 94 5.01 -0.48 9.64
C PHE A 94 3.89 -0.69 10.68
N CYS A 95 3.50 0.33 11.43
CA CYS A 95 2.31 0.29 12.28
C CYS A 95 1.04 0.04 11.44
N SER A 96 0.90 0.76 10.32
CA SER A 96 -0.24 0.57 9.41
C SER A 96 -0.29 -0.86 8.90
N ILE A 97 0.84 -1.48 8.54
CA ILE A 97 0.88 -2.89 8.13
C ILE A 97 0.45 -3.84 9.25
N ALA A 98 0.86 -3.61 10.50
CA ALA A 98 0.40 -4.43 11.62
C ALA A 98 -1.13 -4.31 11.80
N PHE A 99 -1.67 -3.09 11.65
CA PHE A 99 -3.11 -2.85 11.67
C PHE A 99 -3.84 -3.43 10.46
N VAL A 100 -3.22 -3.53 9.28
CA VAL A 100 -3.78 -4.28 8.13
C VAL A 100 -4.01 -5.73 8.55
N GLY A 101 -3.03 -6.36 9.20
CA GLY A 101 -3.19 -7.73 9.68
C GLY A 101 -4.36 -7.89 10.65
N LEU A 102 -4.50 -6.97 11.61
CA LEU A 102 -5.60 -7.00 12.59
C LEU A 102 -6.96 -6.71 11.95
N GLY A 103 -7.05 -5.67 11.12
CA GLY A 103 -8.27 -5.25 10.44
C GLY A 103 -8.76 -6.28 9.43
N SER A 104 -7.85 -6.83 8.63
CA SER A 104 -8.12 -7.90 7.68
C SER A 104 -8.55 -9.19 8.39
N ALA A 105 -7.90 -9.58 9.49
CA ALA A 105 -8.33 -10.73 10.28
C ALA A 105 -9.76 -10.54 10.82
N TYR A 106 -10.09 -9.34 11.32
CA TYR A 106 -11.45 -9.03 11.78
C TYR A 106 -12.47 -9.07 10.64
N TYR A 107 -12.15 -8.50 9.48
CA TYR A 107 -12.98 -8.57 8.28
C TYR A 107 -13.24 -10.01 7.84
N HIS A 108 -12.20 -10.85 7.76
CA HIS A 108 -12.35 -12.24 7.33
C HIS A 108 -13.12 -13.10 8.32
N TRP A 109 -13.05 -12.79 9.62
CA TRP A 109 -13.80 -13.53 10.62
C TRP A 109 -15.30 -13.20 10.58
N GLN A 110 -15.67 -11.94 10.29
CA GLN A 110 -17.06 -11.50 10.18
C GLN A 110 -17.25 -10.60 8.94
N PRO A 111 -17.38 -11.16 7.74
CA PRO A 111 -17.35 -10.38 6.50
C PRO A 111 -18.57 -9.46 6.36
N SER A 112 -18.32 -8.15 6.27
CA SER A 112 -19.33 -7.11 6.02
C SER A 112 -18.66 -5.82 5.57
N ASN A 113 -19.43 -4.84 5.07
CA ASN A 113 -18.91 -3.50 4.78
C ASN A 113 -18.33 -2.80 6.03
N ASN A 114 -18.94 -3.01 7.20
CA ASN A 114 -18.49 -2.40 8.45
C ASN A 114 -17.16 -2.97 8.93
N THR A 115 -16.92 -4.27 8.75
CA THR A 115 -15.63 -4.88 9.10
C THR A 115 -14.59 -4.67 8.00
N LEU A 116 -15.00 -4.59 6.73
CA LEU A 116 -14.14 -4.23 5.60
C LEU A 116 -13.55 -2.81 5.72
N PHE A 117 -14.27 -1.89 6.35
CA PHE A 117 -13.72 -0.58 6.72
C PHE A 117 -12.40 -0.71 7.49
N TRP A 118 -12.35 -1.62 8.46
CA TRP A 118 -11.18 -1.83 9.32
C TRP A 118 -10.01 -2.51 8.60
N ASP A 119 -10.26 -3.22 7.51
CA ASP A 119 -9.22 -3.71 6.60
C ASP A 119 -8.70 -2.58 5.69
N ARG A 120 -9.62 -1.82 5.08
CA ARG A 120 -9.29 -0.76 4.11
C ARG A 120 -8.55 0.42 4.72
N LEU A 121 -8.97 0.87 5.90
CA LEU A 121 -8.39 2.03 6.56
C LEU A 121 -6.87 1.89 6.73
N PRO A 122 -6.34 0.89 7.45
CA PRO A 122 -4.90 0.74 7.61
C PRO A 122 -4.17 0.46 6.28
N MET A 123 -4.81 -0.19 5.30
CA MET A 123 -4.20 -0.35 3.97
C MET A 123 -3.94 1.01 3.31
N THR A 124 -4.93 1.92 3.29
CA THR A 124 -4.74 3.26 2.71
C THR A 124 -3.65 4.06 3.42
N LEU A 125 -3.57 3.93 4.75
CA LEU A 125 -2.53 4.56 5.57
C LEU A 125 -1.13 4.01 5.23
N GLY A 126 -1.02 2.70 4.99
CA GLY A 126 0.20 2.05 4.51
C GLY A 126 0.64 2.57 3.14
N PHE A 127 -0.27 2.62 2.17
CA PHE A 127 0.04 3.13 0.83
C PHE A 127 0.42 4.63 0.83
N ALA A 128 -0.30 5.45 1.59
CA ALA A 128 -0.01 6.87 1.74
C ALA A 128 1.37 7.12 2.35
N SER A 129 1.70 6.45 3.45
CA SER A 129 2.98 6.60 4.13
C SER A 129 4.15 6.06 3.30
N LEU A 130 4.00 4.91 2.63
CA LEU A 130 5.00 4.39 1.70
C LEU A 130 5.31 5.39 0.59
N THR A 131 4.27 5.97 -0.03
CA THR A 131 4.43 6.96 -1.10
C THR A 131 5.15 8.20 -0.59
N ALA A 132 4.80 8.70 0.60
CA ALA A 132 5.46 9.85 1.21
C ALA A 132 6.94 9.56 1.53
N CYS A 133 7.27 8.35 2.01
CA CYS A 133 8.65 7.91 2.22
C CYS A 133 9.43 7.87 0.91
N VAL A 134 8.88 7.31 -0.17
CA VAL A 134 9.52 7.29 -1.49
C VAL A 134 9.76 8.72 -2.00
N CYS A 135 8.79 9.62 -1.83
CA CYS A 135 8.95 11.04 -2.12
C CYS A 135 10.06 11.70 -1.26
N ALA A 136 10.14 11.36 0.02
CA ALA A 136 11.19 11.85 0.91
C ALA A 136 12.58 11.39 0.46
N GLU A 137 12.70 10.12 0.04
CA GLU A 137 13.95 9.55 -0.46
C GLU A 137 14.36 10.21 -1.79
N ARG A 138 13.43 10.40 -2.73
CA ARG A 138 13.75 10.88 -4.10
C ARG A 138 13.79 12.39 -4.27
N PHE A 139 12.93 13.12 -3.56
CA PHE A 139 12.76 14.56 -3.69
C PHE A 139 13.20 15.34 -2.44
N GLY A 140 13.66 14.63 -1.41
CA GLY A 140 14.14 15.20 -0.15
C GLY A 140 13.09 15.23 0.95
N LEU A 141 13.56 15.22 2.20
CA LEU A 141 12.72 15.08 3.39
C LEU A 141 11.63 16.15 3.50
N ARG A 142 11.92 17.37 3.05
CA ARG A 142 10.94 18.47 3.04
C ARG A 142 9.72 18.12 2.18
N VAL A 143 9.93 17.61 0.97
CA VAL A 143 8.84 17.24 0.05
C VAL A 143 8.03 16.08 0.63
N GLY A 144 8.70 15.01 1.07
CA GLY A 144 8.04 13.87 1.71
C GLY A 144 7.19 14.25 2.92
N SER A 145 7.74 15.12 3.80
CA SER A 145 7.01 15.60 4.98
C SER A 145 5.79 16.45 4.62
N LEU A 146 5.89 17.26 3.55
CA LEU A 146 4.77 18.10 3.08
C LEU A 146 3.64 17.25 2.48
N VAL A 147 3.96 16.19 1.73
CA VAL A 147 2.93 15.35 1.10
C VAL A 147 2.35 14.30 2.05
N PHE A 148 3.05 13.93 3.12
CA PHE A 148 2.60 12.91 4.07
C PHE A 148 1.21 13.18 4.65
N GLY A 149 0.99 14.38 5.21
CA GLY A 149 -0.29 14.76 5.81
C GLY A 149 -1.46 14.70 4.82
N PRO A 150 -1.37 15.38 3.66
CA PRO A 150 -2.38 15.30 2.61
C PRO A 150 -2.66 13.88 2.11
N LEU A 151 -1.63 13.05 1.91
CA LEU A 151 -1.81 11.66 1.46
C LEU A 151 -2.53 10.81 2.52
N VAL A 152 -2.14 10.92 3.79
CA VAL A 152 -2.81 10.21 4.90
C VAL A 152 -4.26 10.64 5.02
N LEU A 153 -4.53 11.95 4.98
CA LEU A 153 -5.89 12.49 5.02
C LEU A 153 -6.71 11.98 3.84
N SER A 154 -6.15 11.96 2.63
CA SER A 154 -6.83 11.42 1.45
C SER A 154 -7.20 9.93 1.63
N GLY A 155 -6.34 9.13 2.27
CA GLY A 155 -6.63 7.74 2.59
C GLY A 155 -7.81 7.60 3.54
N VAL A 156 -7.79 8.32 4.67
CA VAL A 156 -8.90 8.31 5.64
C VAL A 156 -10.21 8.77 4.99
N CYS A 157 -10.18 9.91 4.29
CA CYS A 157 -11.35 10.46 3.62
C CYS A 157 -11.89 9.52 2.53
N SER A 158 -11.03 8.81 1.80
CA SER A 158 -11.46 7.89 0.75
C SER A 158 -12.30 6.73 1.27
N VAL A 159 -11.90 6.15 2.41
CA VAL A 159 -12.61 5.01 3.02
C VAL A 159 -13.88 5.48 3.73
N LEU A 160 -13.84 6.64 4.41
CA LEU A 160 -15.04 7.24 5.02
C LEU A 160 -16.08 7.62 3.96
N TYR A 161 -15.65 8.24 2.87
CA TYR A 161 -16.53 8.61 1.76
C TYR A 161 -17.20 7.36 1.17
N TRP A 162 -16.43 6.29 0.92
CA TRP A 162 -16.99 5.01 0.49
C TRP A 162 -18.04 4.50 1.48
N LEU A 163 -17.72 4.41 2.78
CA LEU A 163 -18.64 3.87 3.78
C LEU A 163 -19.95 4.68 3.88
N ILE A 164 -19.86 6.00 3.88
CA ILE A 164 -21.01 6.91 3.97
C ILE A 164 -21.89 6.78 2.72
N THR A 165 -21.29 6.74 1.53
CA THR A 165 -22.03 6.64 0.28
C THR A 165 -22.67 5.25 0.09
N GLU A 166 -22.02 4.18 0.54
CA GLU A 166 -22.60 2.82 0.60
C GLU A 166 -23.82 2.77 1.52
N GLN A 167 -23.71 3.34 2.72
CA GLN A 167 -24.83 3.37 3.66
C GLN A 167 -26.02 4.19 3.14
N ALA A 168 -25.75 5.18 2.29
CA ALA A 168 -26.78 5.96 1.58
C ALA A 168 -27.35 5.24 0.33
N GLY A 169 -26.87 4.04 0.00
CA GLY A 169 -27.33 3.25 -1.15
C GLY A 169 -26.76 3.66 -2.51
N ALA A 170 -25.84 4.63 -2.55
CA ALA A 170 -25.19 5.06 -3.78
C ALA A 170 -23.92 4.24 -4.06
N GLY A 171 -23.02 4.16 -3.06
CA GLY A 171 -21.75 3.45 -3.12
C GLY A 171 -20.73 4.05 -4.09
N ASP A 172 -19.57 4.47 -3.59
CA ASP A 172 -18.52 5.01 -4.47
C ASP A 172 -17.09 4.71 -4.00
N LEU A 173 -16.51 3.67 -4.60
CA LEU A 173 -15.14 3.21 -4.36
C LEU A 173 -14.07 4.00 -5.09
N ARG A 174 -14.42 4.90 -6.03
CA ARG A 174 -13.44 5.56 -6.91
C ARG A 174 -12.31 6.26 -6.15
N PRO A 175 -12.54 7.05 -5.09
CA PRO A 175 -11.44 7.65 -4.33
C PRO A 175 -10.55 6.62 -3.64
N TYR A 176 -11.15 5.54 -3.11
CA TYR A 176 -10.40 4.46 -2.46
C TYR A 176 -9.53 3.71 -3.47
N ILE A 177 -10.07 3.42 -4.66
CA ILE A 177 -9.33 2.80 -5.78
C ILE A 177 -8.11 3.65 -6.15
N LEU A 178 -8.27 4.97 -6.24
CA LEU A 178 -7.13 5.86 -6.49
C LEU A 178 -6.08 5.73 -5.39
N VAL A 179 -6.45 5.83 -4.12
CA VAL A 179 -5.50 5.75 -3.00
C VAL A 179 -4.80 4.38 -2.94
N GLN A 180 -5.50 3.31 -3.27
CA GLN A 180 -4.95 1.95 -3.24
C GLN A 180 -4.00 1.69 -4.42
N TYR A 181 -4.42 2.02 -5.65
CA TYR A 181 -3.73 1.58 -6.85
C TYR A 181 -2.77 2.62 -7.44
N LEU A 182 -3.01 3.92 -7.25
CA LEU A 182 -2.11 4.95 -7.76
C LEU A 182 -0.68 4.80 -7.19
N PRO A 183 -0.47 4.50 -5.89
CA PRO A 183 0.87 4.22 -5.36
C PRO A 183 1.59 3.06 -6.05
N MET A 184 0.87 2.03 -6.50
CA MET A 184 1.46 0.89 -7.21
C MET A 184 1.98 1.28 -8.61
N LEU A 185 1.49 2.40 -9.16
CA LEU A 185 2.02 3.02 -10.38
C LEU A 185 3.10 4.05 -10.06
N LEU A 186 2.87 4.93 -9.08
CA LEU A 186 3.77 6.04 -8.77
C LEU A 186 5.10 5.57 -8.18
N VAL A 187 5.10 4.59 -7.28
CA VAL A 187 6.34 4.10 -6.66
C VAL A 187 7.34 3.57 -7.70
N PRO A 188 6.99 2.61 -8.59
CA PRO A 188 7.92 2.17 -9.63
C PRO A 188 8.27 3.31 -10.59
N PHE A 189 7.32 4.16 -10.96
CA PHE A 189 7.58 5.28 -11.86
C PHE A 189 8.58 6.29 -11.29
N ILE A 190 8.44 6.63 -10.01
CA ILE A 190 9.38 7.50 -9.28
C ILE A 190 10.76 6.84 -9.18
N ILE A 191 10.84 5.55 -8.87
CA ILE A 191 12.12 4.82 -8.77
C ILE A 191 12.85 4.80 -10.12
N ILE A 192 12.12 4.56 -11.23
CA ILE A 192 12.69 4.54 -12.59
C ILE A 192 13.14 5.94 -13.04
N LEU A 193 12.32 6.97 -12.82
CA LEU A 193 12.62 8.33 -13.28
C LEU A 193 13.68 9.02 -12.41
N PHE A 194 13.77 8.67 -11.13
CA PHE A 194 14.69 9.26 -10.16
C PHE A 194 15.55 8.17 -9.51
N PRO A 195 16.42 7.49 -10.28
CA PRO A 195 17.24 6.42 -9.74
C PRO A 195 18.25 6.96 -8.71
N GLN A 196 18.46 6.22 -7.63
CA GLN A 196 19.52 6.49 -6.67
C GLN A 196 20.60 5.41 -6.75
N LYS A 197 21.83 5.74 -6.33
CA LYS A 197 22.94 4.77 -6.28
C LYS A 197 22.79 3.74 -5.14
N SER A 198 21.62 3.69 -4.48
CA SER A 198 21.40 2.88 -3.30
C SER A 198 21.02 1.44 -3.63
N LYS A 199 21.23 0.53 -2.67
CA LYS A 199 20.96 -0.90 -2.83
C LYS A 199 19.50 -1.29 -2.54
N GLY A 200 18.67 -0.40 -2.03
CA GLY A 200 17.33 -0.73 -1.53
C GLY A 200 16.20 -0.54 -2.54
N ASP A 201 16.46 0.02 -3.72
CA ASP A 201 15.56 -0.06 -4.88
C ASP A 201 15.09 -1.51 -5.14
N ARG A 202 15.97 -2.48 -4.92
CA ARG A 202 15.64 -3.91 -5.01
C ARG A 202 14.50 -4.34 -4.09
N TYR A 203 14.39 -3.76 -2.89
CA TYR A 203 13.34 -4.12 -1.93
C TYR A 203 12.00 -3.53 -2.33
N TYR A 204 11.97 -2.35 -2.97
CA TYR A 204 10.76 -1.83 -3.59
C TYR A 204 10.28 -2.73 -4.73
N TRP A 205 11.19 -3.22 -5.58
CA TRP A 205 10.83 -4.18 -6.63
C TRP A 205 10.31 -5.51 -6.07
N ILE A 206 10.95 -6.05 -5.04
CA ILE A 206 10.47 -7.26 -4.35
C ILE A 206 9.06 -7.02 -3.79
N LEU A 207 8.82 -5.87 -3.14
CA LEU A 207 7.52 -5.51 -2.58
C LEU A 207 6.44 -5.41 -3.67
N LEU A 208 6.72 -4.70 -4.77
CA LEU A 208 5.80 -4.53 -5.90
C LEU A 208 5.49 -5.86 -6.60
N CYS A 209 6.51 -6.67 -6.89
CA CYS A 209 6.32 -7.99 -7.48
C CYS A 209 5.50 -8.92 -6.57
N SER A 210 5.77 -8.90 -5.26
CA SER A 210 5.01 -9.68 -4.28
C SER A 210 3.54 -9.25 -4.26
N TYR A 211 3.26 -7.94 -4.32
CA TYR A 211 1.89 -7.42 -4.38
C TYR A 211 1.16 -7.85 -5.66
N ILE A 212 1.82 -7.76 -6.82
CA ILE A 212 1.25 -8.19 -8.11
C ILE A 212 0.94 -9.69 -8.09
N ILE A 213 1.86 -10.52 -7.60
CA ILE A 213 1.66 -11.96 -7.45
C ILE A 213 0.49 -12.25 -6.50
N ALA A 214 0.43 -11.56 -5.36
CA ALA A 214 -0.66 -11.71 -4.39
C ALA A 214 -2.03 -11.38 -5.01
N LYS A 215 -2.14 -10.28 -5.77
CA LYS A 215 -3.37 -9.95 -6.52
C LYS A 215 -3.71 -10.99 -7.57
N GLY A 216 -2.70 -11.57 -8.23
CA GLY A 216 -2.89 -12.70 -9.16
C GLY A 216 -3.49 -13.93 -8.50
N PHE A 217 -3.05 -14.26 -7.27
CA PHE A 217 -3.65 -15.34 -6.48
C PHE A 217 -5.08 -15.00 -6.03
N GLU A 218 -5.34 -13.76 -5.60
CA GLU A 218 -6.69 -13.30 -5.23
C GLU A 218 -7.69 -13.43 -6.40
N MET A 219 -7.28 -13.07 -7.62
CA MET A 219 -8.14 -13.19 -8.81
C MET A 219 -8.48 -14.65 -9.16
N GLN A 220 -7.73 -15.60 -8.65
CA GLN A 220 -7.87 -17.03 -8.93
C GLN A 220 -8.29 -17.81 -7.68
N ASP A 221 -8.96 -17.17 -6.72
CA ASP A 221 -9.25 -17.74 -5.40
C ASP A 221 -9.87 -19.14 -5.47
N ASN A 222 -11.04 -19.26 -6.13
CA ASN A 222 -11.74 -20.52 -6.34
C ASN A 222 -10.91 -21.55 -7.09
N LYS A 223 -10.24 -21.13 -8.17
CA LYS A 223 -9.46 -22.03 -9.03
C LYS A 223 -8.28 -22.65 -8.28
N ILE A 224 -7.57 -21.86 -7.48
CA ILE A 224 -6.47 -22.34 -6.64
C ILE A 224 -6.98 -23.26 -5.54
N PHE A 225 -8.12 -22.90 -4.94
CA PHE A 225 -8.74 -23.72 -3.91
C PHE A 225 -9.12 -25.10 -4.46
N GLU A 226 -9.71 -25.17 -5.64
CA GLU A 226 -10.01 -26.43 -6.34
C GLU A 226 -8.75 -27.23 -6.70
N MET A 227 -7.75 -26.56 -7.30
CA MET A 227 -6.48 -27.18 -7.70
C MET A 227 -5.69 -27.76 -6.53
N THR A 228 -5.82 -27.18 -5.34
CA THR A 228 -5.15 -27.63 -4.12
C THR A 228 -6.00 -28.61 -3.32
N HIS A 229 -7.05 -29.17 -3.92
CA HIS A 229 -8.00 -30.07 -3.25
C HIS A 229 -8.59 -29.47 -1.98
N GLN A 230 -8.97 -28.19 -2.04
CA GLN A 230 -9.56 -27.41 -0.97
C GLN A 230 -8.65 -27.29 0.27
N ILE A 231 -7.33 -27.38 0.09
CA ILE A 231 -6.37 -27.20 1.19
C ILE A 231 -6.08 -25.73 1.42
N ILE A 232 -5.73 -24.99 0.36
CA ILE A 232 -5.32 -23.57 0.46
C ILE A 232 -5.94 -22.74 -0.67
N SER A 233 -6.55 -21.60 -0.31
CA SER A 233 -7.18 -20.71 -1.26
C SER A 233 -6.20 -19.69 -1.85
N GLY A 234 -6.57 -19.09 -2.99
CA GLY A 234 -5.80 -18.00 -3.57
C GLY A 234 -5.74 -16.78 -2.65
N HIS A 235 -6.81 -16.53 -1.88
CA HIS A 235 -6.90 -15.45 -0.90
C HIS A 235 -5.99 -15.68 0.30
N THR A 236 -5.84 -16.93 0.75
CA THR A 236 -4.83 -17.30 1.76
C THR A 236 -3.42 -17.03 1.23
N LEU A 237 -3.12 -17.46 0.00
CA LEU A 237 -1.82 -17.22 -0.64
C LEU A 237 -1.54 -15.72 -0.85
N LYS A 238 -2.54 -14.92 -1.20
CA LYS A 238 -2.44 -13.46 -1.30
C LYS A 238 -1.89 -12.86 0.00
N HIS A 239 -2.48 -13.20 1.16
CA HIS A 239 -2.02 -12.68 2.46
C HIS A 239 -0.57 -13.09 2.77
N LEU A 240 -0.23 -14.35 2.52
CA LEU A 240 1.11 -14.86 2.81
C LEU A 240 2.17 -14.18 1.93
N ILE A 241 1.93 -14.08 0.63
CA ILE A 241 2.90 -13.51 -0.32
C ILE A 241 3.06 -12.01 -0.11
N ALA A 242 1.96 -11.27 0.07
CA ALA A 242 2.03 -9.85 0.38
C ALA A 242 2.76 -9.59 1.71
N GLY A 243 2.46 -10.39 2.75
CA GLY A 243 3.14 -10.31 4.04
C GLY A 243 4.64 -10.61 3.96
N VAL A 244 5.04 -11.64 3.19
CA VAL A 244 6.46 -11.95 2.95
C VAL A 244 7.17 -10.81 2.19
N GLY A 245 6.53 -10.22 1.18
CA GLY A 245 7.07 -9.06 0.47
C GLY A 245 7.40 -7.90 1.41
N ILE A 246 6.51 -7.60 2.35
CA ILE A 246 6.75 -6.56 3.37
C ILE A 246 7.79 -7.01 4.40
N LEU A 247 7.79 -8.27 4.82
CA LEU A 247 8.80 -8.79 5.75
C LEU A 247 10.21 -8.69 5.17
N MET A 248 10.37 -8.86 3.86
CA MET A 248 11.64 -8.68 3.15
C MET A 248 12.01 -7.22 2.94
N PHE A 249 11.04 -6.30 3.00
CA PHE A 249 11.26 -4.88 2.75
C PHE A 249 12.23 -4.28 3.77
N ARG A 250 13.21 -3.52 3.27
CA ARG A 250 14.15 -2.75 4.07
C ARG A 250 14.28 -1.35 3.48
N PRO A 251 13.94 -0.29 4.23
CA PRO A 251 14.11 1.06 3.76
C PRO A 251 15.60 1.37 3.57
N ASP A 252 15.90 2.22 2.58
CA ASP A 252 17.25 2.35 2.06
C ASP A 252 18.19 3.06 3.05
N ARG A 253 17.74 4.18 3.62
CA ARG A 253 18.46 4.95 4.64
C ARG A 253 17.48 5.69 5.56
N ILE A 254 17.54 5.37 6.85
CA ILE A 254 17.03 6.23 7.93
C ILE A 254 18.25 6.99 8.46
N GLU A 255 18.89 7.81 7.63
CA GLU A 255 20.09 8.55 8.05
C GLU A 255 19.70 9.80 8.84
N ASN A 256 20.40 9.99 9.97
CA ASN A 256 20.29 11.14 10.85
C ASN A 256 20.58 12.44 10.10
N GLU A 257 19.75 13.47 10.32
CA GLU A 257 19.96 14.86 9.86
C GLU A 257 21.31 15.48 10.31
N SER A 258 22.11 14.78 11.12
CA SER A 258 23.37 15.28 11.66
C SER A 258 24.55 15.33 10.67
N LEU A 259 24.41 14.81 9.45
CA LEU A 259 25.50 14.77 8.45
C LEU A 259 25.28 15.69 7.23
N LEU A 260 24.22 16.51 7.24
CA LEU A 260 23.89 17.44 6.15
C LEU A 260 23.86 18.92 6.61
N LYS A 261 24.58 19.26 7.68
CA LYS A 261 24.90 20.65 8.04
C LYS A 261 26.28 21.02 7.55
#